data_AF-A0A356KLD1-F1
#
_entry.id   AF-A0A356KLD1-F1
#
_cell.length_a   1.000
_cell.length_b   1.000
_cell.length_c   1.000
_cell.angle_alpha   90.00
_cell.angle_beta   90.00
_cell.angle_gamma   90.00
#
_symmetry.space_group_name_H-M   'P 1'
#
loop_
_entity.id
_entity.type
_entity.pdbx_description
1 polymer ?
#
loop_
_entity_poly.entity_id
_entity_poly.type
_entity_poly.pdbx_seq_one_letter_code
_entity_poly.pdbx_strand_id
1 'polypeptide(L)'
;MSETTTPAAEPAAENLENRVLKTGKLALALTHERKLPRLDPEVEAKTRLYELCILFDPNEATRTWDTLVSWIKDELIEGKYGQHVLQVDKWADARKLAYEIAGLKRGTYMVVWFRSETDKINDLERDLRLDDRSVRHVVIHHPFEPPTVGKTAEDFDQKAEEERSERGADRRGPRR
;
A
#
# COMPACT_ATOMS: atom_id res chain seq x y z
N MET A 1 19.44 -64.16 33.83
CA MET A 1 19.12 -63.04 34.73
C MET A 1 19.08 -61.80 33.85
N SER A 2 17.92 -61.50 33.25
CA SER A 2 16.76 -60.80 33.83
C SER A 2 16.94 -59.28 33.81
N GLU A 3 16.02 -58.43 33.39
CA GLU A 3 14.76 -58.50 32.63
C GLU A 3 14.27 -57.04 32.57
N THR A 4 13.61 -56.64 31.48
CA THR A 4 12.61 -55.54 31.39
C THR A 4 13.12 -54.09 31.62
N THR A 5 12.64 -53.02 31.00
CA THR A 5 11.25 -52.58 30.76
C THR A 5 11.27 -51.42 29.74
N THR A 6 10.35 -51.45 28.77
CA THR A 6 9.81 -50.26 28.07
C THR A 6 8.37 -50.10 28.57
N PRO A 7 7.89 -48.88 28.90
CA PRO A 7 6.85 -48.30 28.05
C PRO A 7 6.87 -46.76 27.93
N ALA A 8 6.50 -46.31 26.72
CA ALA A 8 5.57 -45.23 26.36
C ALA A 8 5.59 -43.86 27.07
N ALA A 9 5.82 -42.78 26.29
CA ALA A 9 4.84 -41.70 26.05
C ALA A 9 5.44 -40.59 25.14
N GLU A 10 5.06 -40.55 23.86
CA GLU A 10 4.82 -39.28 23.16
C GLU A 10 3.45 -38.73 23.64
N PRO A 11 3.05 -37.49 23.31
CA PRO A 11 3.76 -36.20 23.28
C PRO A 11 2.95 -35.10 24.03
N ALA A 12 3.60 -34.21 24.77
CA ALA A 12 2.96 -33.00 25.32
C ALA A 12 3.70 -31.77 24.76
N ALA A 13 3.29 -31.25 23.61
CA ALA A 13 2.21 -30.27 23.50
C ALA A 13 2.49 -29.02 24.35
N GLU A 14 3.06 -28.00 23.71
CA GLU A 14 2.35 -26.76 23.37
C GLU A 14 3.36 -25.64 23.13
N ASN A 15 3.62 -25.40 21.86
CA ASN A 15 3.72 -24.08 21.26
C ASN A 15 4.25 -22.96 22.16
N LEU A 16 5.58 -22.86 22.21
CA LEU A 16 6.24 -21.57 22.42
C LEU A 16 5.78 -20.54 21.36
N GLU A 17 5.37 -21.01 20.18
CA GLU A 17 4.73 -20.24 19.11
C GLU A 17 3.43 -19.54 19.56
N ASN A 18 2.67 -20.15 20.49
CA ASN A 18 1.41 -19.59 20.98
C ASN A 18 1.61 -18.56 22.09
N ARG A 19 2.83 -18.42 22.64
CA ARG A 19 3.13 -17.40 23.66
C ARG A 19 3.39 -16.03 23.04
N VAL A 20 3.83 -16.00 21.78
CA VAL A 20 4.03 -14.76 21.01
C VAL A 20 2.69 -14.15 20.55
N LEU A 21 1.62 -14.95 20.54
CA LEU A 21 0.25 -14.50 20.26
C LEU A 21 -0.33 -13.52 21.31
N LYS A 22 0.33 -13.32 22.46
CA LYS A 22 -0.09 -12.35 23.50
C LYS A 22 0.16 -10.88 23.16
N THR A 23 0.77 -10.59 22.00
CA THR A 23 0.83 -9.24 21.43
C THR A 23 -0.07 -9.19 20.20
N GLY A 24 -1.38 -9.13 20.41
CA GLY A 24 -2.40 -9.20 19.34
C GLY A 24 -2.29 -8.18 18.20
N LYS A 25 -1.34 -7.24 18.26
CA LYS A 25 -0.95 -6.33 17.17
C LYS A 25 0.05 -6.92 16.17
N LEU A 26 0.88 -7.88 16.57
CA LEU A 26 1.94 -8.47 15.72
C LEU A 26 1.44 -9.64 14.86
N ALA A 27 0.44 -10.38 15.32
CA ALA A 27 -0.08 -11.55 14.61
C ALA A 27 -0.76 -11.21 13.27
N LEU A 28 -1.45 -10.06 13.19
CA LEU A 28 -2.14 -9.62 11.96
C LEU A 28 -1.15 -9.27 10.84
N ALA A 29 0.04 -8.76 11.20
CA ALA A 29 1.08 -8.35 10.27
C ALA A 29 1.85 -9.53 9.65
N LEU A 30 1.84 -10.71 10.29
CA LEU A 30 2.57 -11.89 9.83
C LEU A 30 1.77 -12.79 8.86
N THR A 31 0.44 -12.64 8.82
CA THR A 31 -0.47 -13.51 8.06
C THR A 31 -0.83 -13.02 6.66
N HIS A 32 -0.35 -11.85 6.23
CA HIS A 32 -0.55 -11.37 4.86
C HIS A 32 0.74 -11.55 4.04
N GLU A 33 0.61 -12.06 2.82
CA GLU A 33 1.69 -11.99 1.82
C GLU A 33 2.09 -10.53 1.63
N ARG A 34 3.32 -10.17 2.03
CA ARG A 34 3.91 -8.86 1.71
C ARG A 34 4.11 -8.78 0.20
N LYS A 35 3.53 -7.76 -0.43
CA LYS A 35 3.70 -7.48 -1.86
C LYS A 35 4.88 -6.53 -2.11
N LEU A 36 5.15 -5.62 -1.17
CA LEU A 36 6.25 -4.67 -1.30
C LEU A 36 7.61 -5.37 -1.09
N PRO A 37 8.65 -4.95 -1.84
CA PRO A 37 9.99 -5.50 -1.67
C PRO A 37 10.55 -5.24 -0.26
N ARG A 38 11.37 -6.18 0.22
CA ARG A 38 12.10 -6.00 1.49
C ARG A 38 13.32 -5.11 1.25
N LEU A 39 13.57 -4.23 2.20
CA LEU A 39 14.79 -3.42 2.26
C LEU A 39 15.74 -4.00 3.31
N ASP A 40 16.96 -3.48 3.35
CA ASP A 40 17.93 -3.86 4.38
C ASP A 40 17.35 -3.60 5.79
N PRO A 41 17.55 -4.52 6.75
CA PRO A 41 16.94 -4.41 8.08
C PRO A 41 17.25 -3.12 8.83
N GLU A 42 18.44 -2.55 8.61
CA GLU A 42 18.86 -1.28 9.19
C GLU A 42 18.02 -0.10 8.69
N VAL A 43 17.80 -0.05 7.37
CA VAL A 43 16.95 0.95 6.72
C VAL A 43 15.50 0.77 7.16
N GLU A 44 15.00 -0.47 7.20
CA GLU A 44 13.61 -0.76 7.58
C GLU A 44 13.32 -0.34 9.04
N ALA A 45 14.30 -0.45 9.94
CA ALA A 45 14.16 -0.02 11.33
C ALA A 45 14.14 1.51 11.51
N LYS A 46 14.91 2.24 10.70
CA LYS A 46 15.04 3.71 10.80
C LYS A 46 13.92 4.45 10.06
N THR A 47 13.36 3.84 9.01
CA THR A 47 12.36 4.45 8.14
C THR A 47 10.94 3.96 8.42
N ARG A 48 9.95 4.74 8.01
CA ARG A 48 8.53 4.38 8.08
C ARG A 48 7.94 4.24 6.69
N LEU A 49 6.88 3.45 6.57
CA LEU A 49 6.15 3.28 5.30
C LEU A 49 5.20 4.46 5.09
N TYR A 50 5.29 5.05 3.91
CA TYR A 50 4.41 6.12 3.46
C TYR A 50 3.78 5.77 2.11
N GLU A 51 2.56 6.26 1.94
CA GLU A 51 1.85 6.31 0.67
C GLU A 51 1.77 7.77 0.24
N LEU A 52 2.19 8.06 -0.98
CA LEU A 52 2.06 9.37 -1.60
C LEU A 52 1.08 9.24 -2.77
N CYS A 53 -0.07 9.89 -2.64
CA CYS A 53 -1.06 9.99 -3.70
C CYS A 53 -0.95 11.37 -4.36
N ILE A 54 -0.65 11.40 -5.66
CA ILE A 54 -0.47 12.62 -6.45
C ILE A 54 -1.49 12.67 -7.58
N LEU A 55 -2.03 13.87 -7.81
CA LEU A 55 -2.92 14.21 -8.90
C LEU A 55 -2.18 15.02 -9.97
N PHE A 56 -2.23 14.55 -11.21
CA PHE A 56 -1.68 15.23 -12.39
C PHE A 56 -2.77 15.68 -13.36
N ASP A 57 -2.43 16.65 -14.22
CA ASP A 57 -3.23 16.95 -15.42
C ASP A 57 -3.28 15.70 -16.31
N PRO A 58 -4.48 15.23 -16.68
CA PRO A 58 -4.63 14.00 -17.46
C PRO A 58 -4.00 14.10 -18.86
N ASN A 59 -3.96 15.30 -19.46
CA ASN A 59 -3.38 15.52 -20.78
C ASN A 59 -1.85 15.43 -20.75
N GLU A 60 -1.24 15.95 -19.68
CA GLU A 60 0.20 15.86 -19.46
C GLU A 60 0.59 14.43 -19.11
N ALA A 61 -0.10 13.83 -18.14
CA ALA A 61 0.18 12.46 -17.69
C ALA A 61 0.07 11.42 -18.81
N THR A 62 -0.80 11.62 -19.80
CA THR A 62 -0.90 10.73 -20.98
C THR A 62 0.33 10.81 -21.88
N ARG A 63 1.01 11.96 -21.94
CA ARG A 63 2.14 12.21 -22.84
C ARG A 63 3.49 11.90 -22.20
N THR A 64 3.64 12.19 -20.92
CA THR A 64 4.92 12.20 -20.20
C THR A 64 4.90 11.31 -18.95
N TRP A 65 4.14 10.22 -18.98
CA TRP A 65 4.01 9.32 -17.82
C TRP A 65 5.36 8.84 -17.29
N ASP A 66 6.21 8.29 -18.16
CA ASP A 66 7.51 7.77 -17.75
C ASP A 66 8.41 8.86 -17.16
N THR A 67 8.32 10.08 -17.68
CA THR A 67 9.05 11.24 -17.15
C THR A 67 8.55 11.63 -15.75
N LEU A 68 7.24 11.58 -15.50
CA LEU A 68 6.67 11.84 -14.18
C LEU A 68 7.08 10.76 -13.17
N VAL A 69 7.11 9.50 -13.60
CA VAL A 69 7.57 8.37 -12.77
C VAL A 69 9.05 8.51 -12.42
N SER A 70 9.91 8.81 -13.39
CA SER A 70 11.33 9.04 -13.12
C SER A 70 11.58 10.28 -12.28
N TRP A 71 10.84 11.37 -12.50
CA TRP A 71 10.95 12.56 -11.66
C TRP A 71 10.62 12.25 -10.19
N ILE A 72 9.50 11.58 -9.93
CA ILE A 72 9.11 11.30 -8.54
C ILE A 72 10.08 10.32 -7.88
N LYS A 73 10.48 9.28 -8.61
CA LYS A 73 11.30 8.20 -8.09
C LYS A 73 12.76 8.62 -7.97
N ASP A 74 13.36 8.97 -9.10
CA ASP A 74 14.80 9.12 -9.24
C ASP A 74 15.26 10.52 -8.81
N GLU A 75 14.54 11.58 -9.17
CA GLU A 75 14.95 12.96 -8.84
C GLU A 75 14.52 13.38 -7.43
N LEU A 76 13.26 13.13 -7.06
CA LEU A 76 12.70 13.65 -5.82
C LEU A 76 12.98 12.70 -4.63
N ILE A 77 12.43 11.49 -4.63
CA ILE A 77 12.47 10.61 -3.46
C ILE A 77 13.88 10.02 -3.26
N GLU A 78 14.44 9.36 -4.28
CA GLU A 78 15.76 8.75 -4.19
C GLU A 78 16.88 9.80 -4.28
N GLY A 79 16.82 10.70 -5.27
CA GLY A 79 17.89 11.65 -5.56
C GLY A 79 18.06 12.74 -4.51
N LYS A 80 17.00 13.48 -4.19
CA LYS A 80 17.09 14.64 -3.30
C LYS A 80 17.13 14.26 -1.82
N TYR A 81 16.39 13.23 -1.44
CA TYR A 81 16.23 12.88 -0.03
C TYR A 81 16.80 11.52 0.38
N GLY A 82 17.29 10.72 -0.57
CA GLY A 82 17.94 9.43 -0.27
C GLY A 82 16.98 8.38 0.29
N GLN A 83 15.71 8.43 -0.08
CA GLN A 83 14.67 7.53 0.42
C GLN A 83 14.42 6.40 -0.55
N HIS A 84 13.77 5.34 -0.08
CA HIS A 84 13.59 4.14 -0.87
C HIS A 84 12.18 4.03 -1.42
N VAL A 85 12.05 4.08 -2.75
CA VAL A 85 10.80 3.79 -3.43
C VAL A 85 10.62 2.27 -3.50
N LEU A 86 9.46 1.81 -3.04
CA LEU A 86 9.09 0.39 -3.05
C LEU A 86 8.29 0.04 -4.29
N GLN A 87 7.31 0.87 -4.63
CA GLN A 87 6.39 0.63 -5.74
C GLN A 87 5.78 1.95 -6.23
N VAL A 88 5.57 2.07 -7.53
CA VAL A 88 4.87 3.19 -8.17
C VAL A 88 3.74 2.62 -9.01
N ASP A 89 2.51 3.02 -8.72
CA ASP A 89 1.31 2.54 -9.40
C ASP A 89 0.57 3.71 -10.06
N LYS A 90 0.16 3.52 -11.31
CA LYS A 90 -0.84 4.37 -11.96
C LYS A 90 -2.22 3.95 -11.45
N TRP A 91 -2.79 4.68 -10.49
CA TRP A 91 -4.01 4.24 -9.81
C TRP A 91 -5.26 4.38 -10.66
N ALA A 92 -5.43 5.53 -11.34
CA ALA A 92 -6.56 5.78 -12.22
C ALA A 92 -6.19 6.77 -13.31
N ASP A 93 -6.62 6.51 -14.54
CA ASP A 93 -6.44 7.45 -15.65
C ASP A 93 -7.68 8.32 -15.87
N ALA A 94 -7.48 9.64 -15.98
CA ALA A 94 -8.51 10.62 -16.30
C ALA A 94 -9.84 10.48 -15.52
N ARG A 95 -9.77 10.13 -14.23
CA ARG A 95 -10.95 9.95 -13.36
C ARG A 95 -11.61 11.31 -13.10
N LYS A 96 -12.94 11.35 -13.15
CA LYS A 96 -13.71 12.58 -12.89
C LYS A 96 -13.53 13.02 -11.44
N LEU A 97 -13.16 14.29 -11.24
CA LEU A 97 -13.02 14.88 -9.93
C LEU A 97 -14.40 15.25 -9.36
N ALA A 98 -14.53 15.22 -8.03
CA ALA A 98 -15.76 15.63 -7.35
C ALA A 98 -16.08 17.11 -7.57
N TYR A 99 -15.03 17.92 -7.68
CA TYR A 99 -15.09 19.34 -7.99
C TYR A 99 -13.86 19.73 -8.80
N GLU A 100 -13.91 20.90 -9.43
CA GLU A 100 -12.82 21.41 -10.26
C GLU A 100 -11.63 21.84 -9.40
N ILE A 101 -10.42 21.41 -9.76
CA ILE A 101 -9.18 21.78 -9.07
C ILE A 101 -8.25 22.37 -10.13
N ALA A 102 -7.81 23.62 -9.94
CA ALA A 102 -6.93 24.32 -10.88
C ALA A 102 -7.43 24.29 -12.35
N GLY A 103 -8.75 24.36 -12.57
CA GLY A 103 -9.35 24.29 -13.91
C GLY A 103 -9.63 22.87 -14.43
N LEU A 104 -9.20 21.83 -13.70
CA LEU A 104 -9.31 20.44 -14.11
C LEU A 104 -10.58 19.78 -13.58
N LYS A 105 -11.35 19.16 -14.46
CA LYS A 105 -12.54 18.34 -14.13
C LYS A 105 -12.24 16.84 -14.02
N ARG A 106 -11.08 16.44 -14.53
CA ARG A 106 -10.56 15.08 -14.53
C ARG A 106 -9.09 15.13 -14.16
N GLY A 107 -8.57 14.06 -13.57
CA GLY A 107 -7.15 13.95 -13.30
C GLY A 107 -6.67 12.51 -13.26
N THR A 108 -5.37 12.35 -13.43
CA THR A 108 -4.69 11.06 -13.41
C THR A 108 -3.97 10.93 -12.08
N TYR A 109 -4.24 9.83 -11.38
CA TYR A 109 -3.71 9.58 -10.05
C TYR A 109 -2.50 8.65 -10.11
N MET A 110 -1.46 9.02 -9.38
CA MET A 110 -0.28 8.20 -9.14
C MET A 110 -0.19 7.91 -7.65
N VAL A 111 0.04 6.65 -7.29
CA VAL A 111 0.28 6.23 -5.92
C VAL A 111 1.70 5.70 -5.82
N VAL A 112 2.47 6.26 -4.90
CA VAL A 112 3.86 5.88 -4.65
C VAL A 112 3.98 5.34 -3.24
N TRP A 113 4.45 4.10 -3.13
CA TRP A 113 4.81 3.46 -1.88
C TRP A 113 6.31 3.66 -1.67
N PHE A 114 6.68 4.32 -0.59
CA PHE A 114 8.08 4.59 -0.28
C PHE A 114 8.33 4.51 1.22
N ARG A 115 9.60 4.29 1.59
CA ARG A 115 10.04 4.41 2.98
C ARG A 115 10.91 5.63 3.17
N SER A 116 10.64 6.37 4.23
CA SER A 116 11.35 7.60 4.54
C SER A 116 11.52 7.82 6.04
N GLU A 117 12.53 8.62 6.39
CA GLU A 117 12.70 9.17 7.73
C GLU A 117 11.66 10.28 7.97
N THR A 118 11.22 10.44 9.22
CA THR A 118 10.09 11.35 9.53
C THR A 118 10.45 12.82 9.36
N ASP A 119 11.72 13.18 9.48
CA ASP A 119 12.22 14.55 9.34
C ASP A 119 12.13 15.06 7.89
N LYS A 120 12.22 14.17 6.89
CA LYS A 120 12.23 14.56 5.48
C LYS A 120 10.86 14.74 4.85
N ILE A 121 9.79 14.27 5.49
CA ILE A 121 8.44 14.31 4.91
C ILE A 121 7.96 15.74 4.68
N ASN A 122 8.20 16.65 5.63
CA ASN A 122 7.78 18.04 5.51
C ASN A 122 8.49 18.76 4.36
N ASP A 123 9.76 18.44 4.11
CA ASP A 123 10.51 19.00 3.00
C ASP A 123 9.96 18.47 1.67
N LEU A 124 9.68 17.16 1.60
CA LEU A 124 9.09 16.52 0.42
C LEU A 124 7.74 17.14 0.06
N GLU A 125 6.84 17.33 1.02
CA GLU A 125 5.55 17.99 0.79
C GLU A 125 5.73 19.44 0.33
N ARG A 126 6.73 20.15 0.86
CA ARG A 126 7.03 21.52 0.45
C ARG A 126 7.47 21.57 -1.01
N ASP A 127 8.33 20.66 -1.44
CA ASP A 127 8.78 20.57 -2.82
C ASP A 127 7.63 20.21 -3.77
N LEU A 128 6.82 19.21 -3.41
CA LEU A 128 5.62 18.85 -4.20
C LEU A 128 4.66 20.01 -4.35
N ARG A 129 4.52 20.86 -3.32
CA ARG A 129 3.68 22.07 -3.39
C ARG A 129 4.26 23.16 -4.27
N LEU A 130 5.58 23.21 -4.46
CA LEU A 130 6.25 24.19 -5.30
C LEU A 130 6.34 23.74 -6.76
N ASP A 131 6.20 22.44 -7.02
CA ASP A 131 6.25 21.88 -8.36
C ASP A 131 4.88 21.98 -9.05
N ASP A 132 4.84 22.69 -10.19
CA ASP A 132 3.63 22.93 -10.98
C ASP A 132 3.05 21.65 -11.61
N ARG A 133 3.83 20.58 -11.72
CA ARG A 133 3.35 19.28 -12.23
C ARG A 133 2.32 18.68 -11.27
N SER A 134 2.47 18.90 -9.97
CA SER A 134 1.60 18.33 -8.95
C SER A 134 0.42 19.26 -8.66
N VAL A 135 -0.78 18.84 -9.08
CA VAL A 135 -2.01 19.63 -8.86
C VAL A 135 -2.49 19.51 -7.42
N ARG A 136 -2.34 18.31 -6.86
CA ARG A 136 -2.66 17.99 -5.47
C ARG A 136 -1.86 16.76 -5.07
N HIS A 137 -1.46 16.71 -3.81
CA HIS A 137 -0.82 15.54 -3.23
C HIS A 137 -1.33 15.31 -1.80
N VAL A 138 -1.24 14.07 -1.35
CA VAL A 138 -1.48 13.65 0.03
C VAL A 138 -0.43 12.61 0.40
N VAL A 139 0.26 12.82 1.52
CA VAL A 139 1.15 11.83 2.12
C VAL A 139 0.44 11.18 3.30
N ILE A 140 0.43 9.85 3.34
CA ILE A 140 -0.22 9.05 4.39
C ILE A 140 0.84 8.15 5.02
N HIS A 141 0.95 8.21 6.34
CA HIS A 141 1.78 7.27 7.09
C HIS A 141 1.04 5.97 7.34
N HIS A 142 1.65 4.84 6.97
CA HIS A 142 1.10 3.52 7.21
C HIS A 142 1.95 2.74 8.23
N PRO A 143 1.37 2.28 9.34
CA PRO A 143 2.10 1.46 10.31
C PRO A 143 2.37 0.03 9.81
N PHE A 144 1.61 -0.43 8.80
CA PHE A 144 1.74 -1.75 8.18
C PHE A 144 1.38 -1.66 6.69
N GLU A 145 1.80 -2.64 5.89
CA GLU A 145 1.47 -2.71 4.47
C GLU A 145 -0.04 -2.94 4.28
N PRO A 146 -0.79 -1.98 3.72
CA PRO A 146 -2.23 -2.14 3.60
C PRO A 146 -2.57 -3.15 2.48
N PRO A 147 -3.72 -3.85 2.57
CA PRO A 147 -4.14 -4.80 1.53
C PRO A 147 -4.51 -4.13 0.19
N THR A 148 -4.38 -2.80 0.11
CA THR A 148 -4.61 -1.97 -1.08
C THR A 148 -3.38 -1.82 -1.96
N VAL A 149 -2.19 -2.25 -1.50
CA VAL A 149 -0.96 -2.19 -2.30
C VAL A 149 -1.12 -2.95 -3.63
N GLY A 150 -0.69 -2.28 -4.70
CA GLY A 150 -0.74 -2.80 -6.07
C GLY A 150 -2.15 -2.98 -6.62
N LYS A 151 -3.18 -2.38 -6.00
CA LYS A 151 -4.55 -2.37 -6.55
C LYS A 151 -4.83 -1.08 -7.27
N THR A 152 -5.41 -1.18 -8.46
CA THR A 152 -5.87 -0.03 -9.25
C THR A 152 -7.29 0.35 -8.88
N ALA A 153 -7.76 1.51 -9.34
CA ALA A 153 -9.15 1.91 -9.17
C ALA A 153 -10.14 0.92 -9.85
N GLU A 154 -9.71 0.26 -10.92
CA GLU A 154 -10.52 -0.73 -11.65
C GLU A 154 -10.75 -1.97 -10.80
N ASP A 155 -9.75 -2.44 -10.07
CA ASP A 155 -9.88 -3.57 -9.14
C ASP A 155 -10.92 -3.28 -8.04
N PHE A 156 -10.94 -2.03 -7.55
CA PHE A 156 -11.93 -1.61 -6.56
C PHE A 156 -13.33 -1.49 -7.16
N ASP A 157 -13.46 -0.96 -8.37
CA ASP A 157 -14.74 -0.81 -9.07
C ASP A 157 -15.33 -2.20 -9.41
N GLN A 158 -14.51 -3.17 -9.85
CA GLN A 158 -14.93 -4.57 -10.10
C GLN A 158 -15.44 -5.25 -8.83
N LYS A 159 -14.66 -5.18 -7.74
CA LYS A 159 -15.05 -5.75 -6.45
C LYS A 159 -16.38 -5.17 -5.95
N ALA A 160 -16.58 -3.86 -6.11
CA ALA A 160 -17.82 -3.21 -5.70
C ALA A 160 -19.05 -3.72 -6.49
N GLU A 161 -18.90 -3.99 -7.79
CA GLU A 161 -19.96 -4.52 -8.64
C GLU A 161 -20.28 -6.00 -8.31
N GLU A 162 -19.25 -6.81 -8.06
CA GLU A 162 -19.40 -8.20 -7.61
C GLU A 162 -20.23 -8.28 -6.32
N GLU A 163 -19.84 -7.53 -5.29
CA GLU A 163 -20.56 -7.44 -4.01
C GLU A 163 -22.00 -6.93 -4.20
N ARG A 164 -22.23 -6.05 -5.17
CA ARG A 164 -23.58 -5.56 -5.50
C ARG A 164 -24.43 -6.65 -6.14
N SER A 165 -23.84 -7.46 -7.02
CA SER A 165 -24.52 -8.58 -7.68
C SER A 165 -24.92 -9.68 -6.67
N GLU A 166 -24.03 -9.99 -5.72
CA GLU A 166 -24.26 -10.98 -4.67
C GLU A 166 -25.39 -10.55 -3.74
N ARG A 167 -25.37 -9.29 -3.29
CA ARG A 167 -26.46 -8.69 -2.50
C ARG A 167 -27.80 -8.64 -3.26
N GLY A 168 -27.76 -8.57 -4.59
CA GLY A 168 -28.93 -8.59 -5.47
C GLY A 168 -29.49 -9.99 -5.75
N ALA A 169 -28.66 -11.03 -5.63
CA ALA A 169 -29.07 -12.43 -5.82
C ALA A 169 -29.86 -12.97 -4.61
N ASP A 170 -29.49 -12.57 -3.39
CA ASP A 170 -30.13 -13.00 -2.14
C ASP A 170 -31.60 -12.55 -1.99
N ARG A 171 -32.02 -11.49 -2.70
CA ARG A 171 -33.42 -10.99 -2.65
C ARG A 171 -34.40 -11.73 -3.56
N ARG A 172 -33.94 -12.71 -4.36
CA ARG A 172 -34.79 -13.57 -5.20
C ARG A 172 -35.06 -14.92 -4.50
N GLY A 173 -35.61 -14.87 -3.29
CA GLY A 173 -36.14 -16.06 -2.63
C GLY A 173 -37.31 -16.67 -3.42
N PRO A 174 -37.58 -17.99 -3.26
CA PRO A 174 -38.61 -18.66 -4.03
C PRO A 174 -39.98 -18.03 -3.72
N ARG A 175 -40.62 -17.49 -4.75
CA ARG A 175 -42.02 -17.06 -4.68
C ARG A 175 -42.87 -18.30 -4.37
N ARG A 176 -43.34 -18.40 -3.13
CA ARG A 176 -44.40 -19.33 -2.73
C ARG A 176 -45.75 -18.81 -3.20
#